data_AF-A0A952LJ44-F1
#
_entry.id   AF-A0A952LJ44-F1
#
_cell.length_a   1.000
_cell.length_b   1.000
_cell.length_c   1.000
_cell.angle_alpha   90.00
_cell.angle_beta   90.00
_cell.angle_gamma   90.00
#
_symmetry.space_group_name_H-M   'P 1'
#
loop_
_entity.id
_entity.type
_entity.pdbx_description
1 polymer ?
#
loop_
_entity_poly.entity_id
_entity_poly.type
_entity_poly.pdbx_seq_one_letter_code
_entity_poly.pdbx_strand_id
1 'polypeptide(L)'
;MTRYLGSIFYCLFLWLLIAAACWPVFCAVSLTMGYLTGEGWVLDALTLEPKRVFLAHFLEGYTKSLIFSIPIGLLAVLDYLLMSRTRITWMISGLTLPLALAIGVFFVYKDPMPILPTFLIAGFVLVILYRLADALKRLFA
;
A
#
# COMPACT_ATOMS: atom_id res chain seq x y z
N MET A 1 31.36 -8.28 0.52
CA MET A 1 30.51 -8.54 -0.67
C MET A 1 29.14 -9.12 -0.28
N THR A 2 29.08 -10.11 0.62
CA THR A 2 27.84 -10.74 1.13
C THR A 2 26.84 -9.78 1.81
N ARG A 3 27.30 -8.80 2.61
CA ARG A 3 26.42 -7.79 3.23
C ARG A 3 25.69 -6.88 2.24
N TYR A 4 26.31 -6.57 1.09
CA TYR A 4 25.68 -5.70 0.07
C TYR A 4 24.58 -6.45 -0.69
N LEU A 5 24.80 -7.71 -1.01
CA LEU A 5 23.80 -8.59 -1.62
C LEU A 5 22.55 -8.71 -0.72
N GLY A 6 22.72 -8.94 0.59
CA GLY A 6 21.59 -9.02 1.53
C GLY A 6 20.76 -7.72 1.57
N SER A 7 21.40 -6.56 1.49
CA SER A 7 20.69 -5.27 1.43
C SER A 7 19.94 -5.07 0.13
N ILE A 8 20.52 -5.46 -1.02
CA ILE A 8 19.87 -5.36 -2.34
C ILE A 8 18.64 -6.28 -2.40
N PHE A 9 18.77 -7.53 -1.96
CA PHE A 9 17.65 -8.47 -1.91
C PHE A 9 16.52 -7.97 -1.01
N TYR A 10 16.86 -7.40 0.15
CA TYR A 10 15.84 -6.81 1.02
C TYR A 10 15.13 -5.62 0.37
N CYS A 11 15.87 -4.70 -0.27
CA CYS A 11 15.25 -3.59 -0.99
C CYS A 11 14.31 -4.07 -2.10
N LEU A 12 14.71 -5.09 -2.86
CA LEU A 12 13.87 -5.68 -3.91
C LEU A 12 12.64 -6.38 -3.32
N PHE A 13 12.80 -7.11 -2.23
CA PHE A 13 11.69 -7.72 -1.51
C PHE A 13 10.70 -6.67 -1.00
N LEU A 14 11.18 -5.63 -0.34
CA LEU A 14 10.37 -4.53 0.19
C LEU A 14 9.62 -3.80 -0.93
N TRP A 15 10.31 -3.54 -2.04
CA TRP A 15 9.73 -2.94 -3.23
C TRP A 15 8.54 -3.76 -3.75
N LEU A 16 8.77 -5.06 -4.00
CA LEU A 16 7.74 -5.96 -4.51
C LEU A 16 6.59 -6.14 -3.51
N LEU A 17 6.89 -6.25 -2.22
CA LEU A 17 5.89 -6.39 -1.16
C LEU A 17 4.92 -5.20 -1.16
N ILE A 18 5.45 -3.98 -1.13
CA ILE A 18 4.61 -2.77 -1.07
C ILE A 18 3.88 -2.54 -2.39
N ALA A 19 4.55 -2.71 -3.54
CA ALA A 19 3.93 -2.55 -4.85
C ALA A 19 2.79 -3.56 -5.08
N ALA A 20 2.99 -4.82 -4.68
CA ALA A 20 1.97 -5.85 -4.82
C ALA A 20 0.83 -5.69 -3.80
N ALA A 21 1.12 -5.24 -2.58
CA ALA A 21 0.11 -5.05 -1.54
C ALA A 21 -0.74 -3.79 -1.72
N CYS A 22 -0.25 -2.78 -2.45
CA CYS A 22 -0.92 -1.49 -2.58
C CYS A 22 -2.38 -1.59 -3.03
N TRP A 23 -2.65 -2.35 -4.10
CA TRP A 23 -4.02 -2.53 -4.62
C TRP A 23 -4.91 -3.39 -3.71
N PRO A 24 -4.49 -4.61 -3.29
CA PRO A 24 -5.26 -5.40 -2.33
C PRO A 24 -5.62 -4.64 -1.05
N VAL A 25 -4.67 -3.88 -0.50
CA VAL A 25 -4.89 -3.06 0.71
C VAL A 25 -5.90 -1.96 0.43
N PHE A 26 -5.79 -1.26 -0.69
CA PHE A 26 -6.76 -0.25 -1.09
C PHE A 26 -8.17 -0.82 -1.25
N CYS A 27 -8.33 -1.96 -1.93
CA CYS A 27 -9.63 -2.63 -2.07
C CYS A 27 -10.19 -3.06 -0.71
N ALA A 28 -9.37 -3.65 0.15
CA ALA A 28 -9.80 -4.11 1.48
C ALA A 28 -10.28 -2.94 2.36
N VAL A 29 -9.53 -1.84 2.37
CA VAL A 29 -9.91 -0.63 3.11
C VAL A 29 -11.16 0.00 2.52
N SER A 30 -11.27 0.10 1.20
CA SER A 30 -12.46 0.64 0.52
C SER A 30 -13.71 -0.17 0.83
N LEU A 31 -13.61 -1.51 0.77
CA LEU A 31 -14.71 -2.42 1.10
C LEU A 31 -15.12 -2.28 2.57
N THR A 32 -14.14 -2.21 3.48
CA THR A 32 -14.39 -2.06 4.92
C THR A 32 -15.05 -0.71 5.22
N MET A 33 -14.56 0.38 4.63
CA MET A 33 -15.13 1.71 4.79
C MET A 33 -16.56 1.76 4.26
N GLY A 34 -16.80 1.28 3.03
CA GLY A 34 -18.14 1.24 2.46
C GLY A 34 -19.12 0.36 3.24
N TYR A 35 -18.64 -0.74 3.82
CA TYR A 35 -19.44 -1.56 4.74
C TYR A 35 -19.80 -0.79 6.03
N LEU A 36 -18.84 -0.07 6.62
CA LEU A 36 -19.04 0.71 7.85
C LEU A 36 -19.92 1.94 7.64
N THR A 37 -19.85 2.58 6.47
CA THR A 37 -20.71 3.72 6.10
C THR A 37 -22.10 3.30 5.66
N GLY A 38 -22.35 1.99 5.50
CA GLY A 38 -23.64 1.46 5.10
C GLY A 38 -23.97 1.72 3.63
N GLU A 39 -22.95 1.81 2.78
CA GLU A 39 -23.13 2.03 1.35
C GLU A 39 -23.82 0.81 0.71
N GLY A 40 -25.08 0.99 0.31
CA GLY A 40 -25.94 -0.09 -0.22
C GLY A 40 -25.31 -0.83 -1.39
N TRP A 41 -24.56 -0.13 -2.26
CA TRP A 41 -23.88 -0.76 -3.40
C TRP A 41 -22.81 -1.78 -2.97
N VAL A 42 -22.16 -1.61 -1.82
CA VAL A 42 -21.17 -2.56 -1.30
C VAL A 42 -21.84 -3.83 -0.79
N LEU A 43 -22.96 -3.66 -0.07
CA LEU A 43 -23.75 -4.78 0.43
C LEU A 43 -24.37 -5.57 -0.73
N ASP A 44 -24.88 -4.87 -1.74
CA ASP A 44 -25.42 -5.47 -2.96
C ASP A 44 -24.33 -6.20 -3.77
N ALA A 45 -23.15 -5.59 -3.94
CA ALA A 45 -22.02 -6.22 -4.63
C ALA A 45 -21.54 -7.49 -3.90
N LEU A 46 -21.58 -7.52 -2.56
CA LEU A 46 -21.17 -8.69 -1.79
C LEU A 46 -22.21 -9.83 -1.80
N THR A 47 -23.49 -9.51 -1.97
CA THR A 47 -24.59 -10.48 -1.82
C THR A 47 -25.21 -10.92 -3.14
N LEU A 48 -25.28 -10.05 -4.14
CA LEU A 48 -26.00 -10.26 -5.39
C LEU A 48 -25.07 -10.50 -6.59
N GLU A 49 -23.85 -9.96 -6.60
CA GLU A 49 -22.94 -10.17 -7.73
C GLU A 49 -22.27 -11.55 -7.70
N PRO A 50 -22.14 -12.21 -8.87
CA PRO A 50 -21.35 -13.43 -8.96
C PRO A 50 -19.89 -13.17 -8.60
N LYS A 51 -19.32 -13.95 -7.66
CA LYS A 51 -17.92 -13.80 -7.20
C LYS A 51 -16.87 -13.75 -8.32
N ARG A 52 -17.15 -14.40 -9.46
CA ARG A 52 -16.29 -14.37 -10.67
C ARG A 52 -16.19 -12.98 -11.30
N VAL A 53 -17.26 -12.19 -11.25
CA VAL A 53 -17.30 -10.81 -11.78
C VAL A 53 -16.50 -9.89 -10.86
N PHE A 54 -16.68 -10.03 -9.55
CA PHE A 54 -15.87 -9.33 -8.55
C PHE A 54 -14.36 -9.60 -8.72
N LEU A 55 -13.98 -10.86 -8.94
CA LEU A 55 -12.58 -11.22 -9.19
C LEU A 55 -12.06 -10.63 -10.50
N ALA A 56 -12.86 -10.60 -11.57
CA ALA A 56 -12.47 -10.01 -12.84
C ALA A 56 -12.20 -8.51 -12.69
N HIS A 57 -13.09 -7.76 -12.02
CA HIS A 57 -12.88 -6.34 -11.73
C HIS A 57 -11.68 -6.10 -10.82
N PHE A 58 -11.45 -6.97 -9.83
CA PHE A 58 -10.27 -6.89 -8.99
C PHE A 58 -8.97 -7.04 -9.79
N LEU A 59 -8.89 -8.03 -10.69
CA LEU A 59 -7.71 -8.29 -11.52
C LEU A 59 -7.48 -7.18 -12.56
N GLU A 60 -8.56 -6.68 -13.17
CA GLU A 60 -8.49 -5.55 -14.10
C GLU A 60 -7.99 -4.30 -13.39
N GLY A 61 -8.54 -3.99 -12.22
CA GLY A 61 -8.07 -2.89 -11.39
C GLY A 61 -6.62 -3.06 -10.94
N TYR A 62 -6.21 -4.28 -10.57
CA TYR A 62 -4.83 -4.60 -10.19
C TYR A 62 -3.86 -4.24 -11.33
N THR A 63 -4.15 -4.67 -12.56
CA THR A 63 -3.28 -4.37 -13.72
C THR A 63 -3.20 -2.88 -14.03
N LYS A 64 -4.34 -2.17 -13.97
CA LYS A 64 -4.39 -0.70 -14.16
C LYS A 64 -3.67 0.06 -13.05
N SER A 65 -3.68 -0.47 -11.83
CA SER A 65 -3.04 0.16 -10.66
C SER A 65 -1.52 0.10 -10.69
N LEU A 66 -0.91 -0.77 -11.51
CA LEU A 66 0.53 -0.99 -11.54
C LEU A 66 1.33 0.30 -11.78
N ILE A 67 0.79 1.20 -12.61
CA ILE A 67 1.43 2.49 -12.91
C ILE A 67 1.58 3.37 -11.65
N PHE A 68 0.70 3.21 -10.67
CA PHE A 68 0.74 3.93 -9.39
C PHE A 68 1.45 3.13 -8.31
N SER A 69 1.26 1.82 -8.25
CA SER A 69 1.81 0.97 -7.19
C SER A 69 3.32 0.76 -7.30
N ILE A 70 3.87 0.74 -8.52
CA ILE A 70 5.32 0.62 -8.76
C ILE A 70 6.10 1.80 -8.15
N PRO A 71 5.74 3.08 -8.43
CA PRO A 71 6.35 4.24 -7.77
C PRO A 71 6.20 4.24 -6.25
N ILE A 72 5.05 3.80 -5.72
CA ILE A 72 4.82 3.73 -4.27
C ILE A 72 5.76 2.72 -3.61
N GLY A 73 5.94 1.55 -4.23
CA GLY A 73 6.95 0.60 -3.79
C GLY A 73 8.35 1.21 -3.81
N LEU A 74 8.70 1.97 -4.86
CA LEU A 74 10.02 2.59 -4.98
C LEU A 74 10.25 3.62 -3.86
N LEU A 75 9.21 4.39 -3.53
CA LEU A 75 9.22 5.34 -2.43
C LEU A 75 9.48 4.65 -1.09
N ALA A 76 8.94 3.45 -0.87
CA ALA A 76 9.27 2.63 0.31
C ALA A 76 10.76 2.27 0.40
N VAL A 77 11.38 1.93 -0.73
CA VAL A 77 12.83 1.63 -0.78
C VAL A 77 13.65 2.89 -0.51
N LEU A 78 13.27 4.03 -1.10
CA LEU A 78 13.95 5.29 -0.85
C LEU A 78 13.86 5.70 0.62
N ASP A 79 12.68 5.55 1.23
CA ASP A 79 12.47 5.76 2.66
C ASP A 79 13.42 4.90 3.49
N TYR A 80 13.49 3.60 3.18
CA TYR A 80 14.40 2.67 3.83
C TYR A 80 15.87 3.09 3.70
N LEU A 81 16.31 3.43 2.49
CA LEU A 81 17.71 3.80 2.24
C LEU A 81 18.08 5.10 2.95
N LEU A 82 17.21 6.11 2.92
CA LEU A 82 17.42 7.39 3.58
C LEU A 82 17.48 7.23 5.10
N MET A 83 16.53 6.50 5.69
CA MET A 83 16.44 6.34 7.14
C MET A 83 17.47 5.36 7.71
N SER A 84 17.94 4.40 6.91
CA SER A 84 19.07 3.53 7.33
C SER A 84 20.36 4.30 7.62
N ARG A 85 20.53 5.48 7.00
CA ARG A 85 21.74 6.30 7.15
C ARG A 85 21.68 7.28 8.31
N THR A 86 20.49 7.75 8.70
CA THR A 86 20.36 8.88 9.64
C THR A 86 20.21 8.46 11.11
N ARG A 87 20.14 7.15 11.44
CA ARG A 87 19.86 6.60 12.79
C ARG A 87 18.57 7.12 13.47
N ILE A 88 17.86 8.03 12.83
CA ILE A 88 16.68 8.70 13.32
C ILE A 88 15.47 7.86 12.91
N THR A 89 14.92 7.17 13.91
CA THR A 89 13.49 6.88 14.09
C THR A 89 12.84 5.84 13.18
N TRP A 90 12.88 4.58 13.64
CA TRP A 90 11.90 3.55 13.28
C TRP A 90 10.43 4.03 13.38
N MET A 91 10.15 5.01 14.26
CA MET A 91 8.82 5.63 14.39
C MET A 91 8.38 6.49 13.18
N ILE A 92 9.31 7.10 12.45
CA ILE A 92 8.99 7.97 11.31
C ILE A 92 9.02 7.17 9.99
N SER A 93 9.76 6.07 9.98
CA SER A 93 9.85 5.20 8.80
C SER A 93 8.49 4.62 8.39
N GLY A 94 8.26 4.67 7.08
CA GLY A 94 7.01 4.30 6.44
C GLY A 94 5.94 5.40 6.41
N LEU A 95 6.04 6.49 7.17
CA LEU A 95 5.04 7.58 7.13
C LEU A 95 4.97 8.31 5.80
N THR A 96 5.99 8.15 4.96
CA THR A 96 6.00 8.65 3.59
C THR A 96 4.97 7.94 2.70
N LEU A 97 4.56 6.70 3.03
CA LEU A 97 3.55 5.94 2.29
C LEU A 97 2.13 6.54 2.37
N PRO A 98 1.54 6.80 3.55
CA PRO A 98 0.23 7.45 3.64
C PRO A 98 0.27 8.86 3.06
N LEU A 99 1.38 9.57 3.19
CA LEU A 99 1.54 10.89 2.60
C LEU A 99 1.56 10.82 1.06
N ALA A 100 2.31 9.88 0.49
CA ALA A 100 2.39 9.66 -0.95
C ALA A 100 1.02 9.25 -1.54
N LEU A 101 0.29 8.37 -0.86
CA LEU A 101 -1.06 7.98 -1.27
C LEU A 101 -2.04 9.14 -1.18
N ALA A 102 -2.03 9.91 -0.08
CA ALA A 102 -2.87 11.08 0.09
C ALA A 102 -2.64 12.12 -1.01
N ILE A 103 -1.37 12.42 -1.31
CA ILE A 103 -0.99 13.31 -2.41
C ILE A 103 -1.44 12.73 -3.76
N GLY A 104 -1.27 11.42 -3.96
CA GLY A 104 -1.69 10.71 -5.17
C GLY A 104 -3.18 10.89 -5.48
N VAL A 105 -4.05 10.96 -4.48
CA VAL A 105 -5.49 11.19 -4.67
C VAL A 105 -5.77 12.48 -5.44
N PHE A 106 -5.05 13.56 -5.13
CA PHE A 106 -5.24 14.86 -5.77
C PHE A 106 -4.86 14.88 -7.26
N PHE A 107 -4.05 13.93 -7.71
CA PHE A 107 -3.68 13.80 -9.12
C PHE A 107 -4.65 12.92 -9.92
N VAL A 108 -5.32 11.98 -9.25
CA VAL A 108 -6.16 10.97 -9.91
C VAL A 108 -7.63 11.35 -9.90
N TYR A 109 -8.11 11.96 -8.81
CA TYR A 109 -9.53 12.24 -8.61
C TYR A 109 -9.84 13.72 -8.73
N LYS A 110 -10.93 14.04 -9.46
CA LYS A 110 -11.43 15.40 -9.61
C LYS A 110 -11.95 15.98 -8.30
N ASP A 111 -12.58 15.15 -7.47
CA ASP A 111 -12.99 15.50 -6.10
C ASP A 111 -12.31 14.53 -5.11
N PRO A 112 -11.16 14.93 -4.54
CA PRO A 112 -10.35 14.04 -3.72
C PRO A 112 -10.89 13.89 -2.29
N MET A 113 -11.66 14.86 -1.79
CA MET A 113 -12.02 14.94 -0.37
C MET A 113 -12.81 13.73 0.16
N PRO A 114 -13.81 13.19 -0.58
CA PRO A 114 -14.56 12.02 -0.10
C PRO A 114 -13.72 10.74 -0.05
N ILE A 115 -12.69 10.64 -0.88
CA ILE A 115 -11.91 9.41 -1.11
C ILE A 115 -10.59 9.43 -0.31
N LEU A 116 -10.12 10.61 0.09
CA LEU A 116 -8.91 10.85 0.84
C LEU A 116 -8.77 10.00 2.12
N PRO A 117 -9.82 9.82 2.96
CA PRO A 117 -9.74 8.96 4.14
C PRO A 117 -9.36 7.52 3.80
N THR A 118 -9.91 6.97 2.72
CA THR A 118 -9.64 5.61 2.26
C THR A 118 -8.17 5.43 1.87
N PHE A 119 -7.60 6.40 1.13
CA PHE A 119 -6.18 6.36 0.75
C PHE A 119 -5.25 6.55 1.94
N LEU A 120 -5.60 7.41 2.89
CA LEU A 120 -4.84 7.57 4.13
C LEU A 120 -4.79 6.27 4.94
N ILE A 121 -5.96 5.65 5.17
CA ILE A 121 -6.07 4.40 5.91
C ILE A 121 -5.31 3.29 5.17
N ALA A 122 -5.45 3.18 3.85
CA ALA A 122 -4.68 2.23 3.04
C ALA A 122 -3.17 2.44 3.20
N GLY A 123 -2.70 3.69 3.19
CA GLY A 123 -1.31 4.01 3.45
C GLY A 123 -0.83 3.62 4.83
N PHE A 124 -1.64 3.84 5.87
CA PHE A 124 -1.33 3.37 7.23
C PHE A 124 -1.22 1.84 7.31
N VAL A 125 -2.08 1.11 6.60
CA VAL A 125 -1.97 -0.36 6.52
C VAL A 125 -0.68 -0.78 5.81
N LEU A 126 -0.26 -0.07 4.75
CA LEU A 126 1.04 -0.30 4.12
C LEU A 126 2.22 0.02 5.05
N VAL A 127 2.10 1.02 5.93
CA VAL A 127 3.12 1.27 6.97
C VAL A 127 3.27 0.07 7.91
N ILE A 128 2.16 -0.58 8.27
CA ILE A 128 2.20 -1.78 9.12
C ILE A 128 2.97 -2.89 8.40
N LEU A 129 2.69 -3.14 7.11
CA LEU A 129 3.42 -4.14 6.31
C LEU A 129 4.90 -3.79 6.18
N TYR A 130 5.21 -2.53 5.91
CA TYR A 130 6.58 -2.03 5.85
C TYR A 130 7.34 -2.30 7.15
N ARG A 131 6.73 -1.98 8.31
CA ARG A 131 7.34 -2.17 9.63
C ARG A 131 7.50 -3.64 9.98
N LEU A 132 6.54 -4.48 9.59
CA LEU A 132 6.63 -5.92 9.77
C LEU A 132 7.82 -6.50 8.98
N ALA A 133 8.01 -6.07 7.74
CA ALA A 133 9.16 -6.47 6.92
C ALA A 133 10.50 -6.04 7.56
N ASP A 134 10.58 -4.81 8.08
CA ASP A 134 11.79 -4.32 8.75
C ASP A 134 12.05 -5.05 10.08
N ALA A 135 11.00 -5.35 10.86
CA ALA A 135 11.11 -6.14 12.08
C ALA A 135 11.61 -7.57 11.80
N LEU A 136 11.06 -8.24 10.78
CA LEU A 136 11.50 -9.56 10.35
C LEU A 136 12.97 -9.52 9.93
N LYS A 137 13.38 -8.52 9.14
CA LYS A 137 14.80 -8.36 8.77
C LYS A 137 15.69 -8.29 10.00
N ARG A 138 15.33 -7.52 11.03
CA ARG A 138 16.12 -7.39 12.26
C ARG A 138 16.18 -8.67 13.09
N LEU A 139 15.14 -9.51 13.03
CA LEU A 139 15.12 -10.81 13.72
C LEU A 139 16.04 -11.85 13.06
N PHE A 140 16.22 -11.77 11.74
CA PHE A 140 16.98 -12.74 10.95
C PHE A 140 18.38 -12.24 10.50
N ALA A 141 18.79 -11.03 10.87
CA ALA A 141 20.08 -10.41 10.51
C ALA A 141 21.08 -10.45 11.66
#